data_AF-A0A1F3EUW7-F1
#
_entry.id   AF-A0A1F3EUW7-F1
#
_cell.length_a   1.000
_cell.length_b   1.000
_cell.length_c   1.000
_cell.angle_alpha   90.00
_cell.angle_beta   90.00
_cell.angle_gamma   90.00
#
_symmetry.space_group_name_H-M   'P 1'
#
loop_
_entity.id
_entity.type
_entity.pdbx_description
1 polymer ?
#
loop_
_entity_poly.entity_id
_entity_poly.type
_entity_poly.pdbx_seq_one_letter_code
_entity_poly.pdbx_strand_id
1 'polypeptide(L)' 'MTTLKVLENTTQAKLFLQYAMSLPFVKLVESEHTPNKTTLKAMKDAEEGKVTRAKNVKDLIEKLNK' A
#
# COMPACT_ATOMS: atom_id res chain seq x y z
N MET A 1 3.40 24.94 10.92
CA MET A 1 3.03 23.54 10.65
C MET A 1 4.32 22.74 10.64
N THR A 2 4.46 21.79 11.56
CA THR A 2 5.70 21.00 11.71
C THR A 2 5.44 19.62 11.14
N THR A 3 6.28 19.17 10.22
CA THR A 3 6.15 17.86 9.56
C THR A 3 7.26 16.95 10.04
N LEU A 4 6.91 15.78 10.56
CA LEU A 4 7.84 14.71 10.89
C LEU A 4 7.83 13.68 9.75
N LYS A 5 8.98 13.41 9.16
CA LYS A 5 9.16 12.34 8.16
C LYS A 5 9.83 11.15 8.83
N VAL A 6 9.20 9.99 8.76
CA VAL A 6 9.78 8.72 9.22
C VAL A 6 10.32 8.00 7.99
N LEU A 7 11.65 7.89 7.88
CA LEU A 7 12.34 7.36 6.71
C LEU A 7 12.64 5.86 6.79
N GLU A 8 12.58 5.28 7.99
CA GLU A 8 12.96 3.89 8.24
C GLU A 8 11.75 2.96 8.33
N ASN A 9 11.89 1.76 7.75
CA ASN A 9 10.90 0.68 7.84
C ASN A 9 11.25 -0.31 8.98
N THR A 10 11.40 0.21 10.20
CA THR A 10 11.67 -0.61 11.39
C THR A 10 10.40 -0.79 12.25
N THR A 11 10.37 -1.81 13.12
CA THR A 11 9.25 -2.03 14.04
C THR A 11 9.03 -0.84 14.98
N GLN A 12 10.11 -0.23 15.46
CA GLN A 12 10.06 0.96 16.31
C GLN A 12 9.44 2.15 15.58
N ALA A 13 9.83 2.39 14.33
CA ALA A 13 9.24 3.42 13.49
C ALA A 13 7.73 3.23 13.28
N LYS A 14 7.27 1.99 13.09
CA LYS A 14 5.83 1.68 12.96
C LYS A 14 5.05 1.94 14.25
N LEU A 15 5.59 1.52 15.39
CA LEU A 15 4.97 1.76 16.69
C LEU A 15 4.90 3.25 17.03
N PHE A 16 5.95 4.00 16.71
CA PHE A 16 5.98 5.46 16.87
C PHE A 16 4.92 6.14 15.98
N LEU A 17 4.79 5.73 14.72
CA LEU A 17 3.74 6.25 13.82
C LEU A 17 2.35 5.94 14.37
N GLN A 18 2.12 4.72 14.86
CA GLN A 18 0.85 4.33 15.45
C GLN A 18 0.50 5.18 16.68
N TYR A 19 1.48 5.42 17.55
CA TYR A 19 1.32 6.33 18.68
C TYR A 19 1.02 7.76 18.23
N ALA A 20 1.81 8.31 17.31
CA ALA A 20 1.62 9.67 16.81
C ALA A 20 0.22 9.86 16.19
N MET A 21 -0.26 8.88 15.42
CA MET A 21 -1.61 8.91 14.83
C MET A 21 -2.74 8.84 15.87
N SER A 22 -2.48 8.39 17.09
CA SER A 22 -3.47 8.39 18.18
C SER A 22 -3.67 9.77 18.82
N LEU A 23 -2.78 10.73 18.57
CA LEU A 23 -2.84 12.07 19.16
C LEU A 23 -3.85 12.94 18.40
N PRO A 24 -4.71 13.72 19.08
CA PRO A 24 -5.85 14.41 18.46
C PRO A 24 -5.45 15.57 17.53
N PHE A 25 -4.21 16.03 17.62
CA PHE A 25 -3.68 17.15 16.83
C PHE A 25 -2.80 16.68 15.66
N VAL A 26 -2.58 15.37 15.51
CA VAL A 26 -1.78 14.81 14.42
C VAL A 26 -2.69 14.50 13.25
N LYS A 27 -2.32 14.97 12.07
CA LYS A 27 -2.97 14.62 10.80
C LYS A 27 -1.92 14.00 9.90
N LEU A 28 -2.30 12.92 9.23
CA LEU A 28 -1.47 12.35 8.18
C LEU A 28 -1.44 13.35 7.03
N VAL A 29 -0.24 13.81 6.67
CA VAL A 29 -0.07 14.61 5.47
C VAL A 29 -0.11 13.64 4.29
N GLU A 30 -1.29 13.45 3.72
CA GLU A 30 -1.47 12.67 2.49
C GLU A 30 -0.83 13.43 1.33
N SER A 31 0.48 13.25 1.11
CA SER A 31 1.10 13.98 0.00
C SER A 31 2.13 13.25 -0.86
N GLU A 32 2.52 12.00 -0.60
CA GLU A 32 3.57 11.38 -1.45
C GLU A 32 3.32 9.92 -1.88
N HIS A 33 2.31 9.22 -1.36
CA HIS A 33 2.14 7.77 -1.61
C HIS A 33 0.71 7.31 -1.92
N THR A 34 -0.17 8.18 -2.41
CA THR A 34 -1.45 7.71 -2.93
C THR A 34 -1.19 6.90 -4.21
N PRO A 35 -1.65 5.64 -4.30
CA PRO A 35 -1.52 4.89 -5.53
C PRO A 35 -2.20 5.67 -6.66
N ASN A 36 -1.58 5.68 -7.83
CA ASN A 36 -2.19 6.35 -8.98
C ASN A 36 -3.55 5.70 -9.31
N LYS A 37 -4.37 6.39 -10.12
CA LYS A 37 -5.73 5.92 -10.45
C LYS A 37 -5.76 4.49 -11.00
N THR A 38 -4.72 4.09 -11.74
CA THR A 38 -4.59 2.74 -12.29
C THR A 38 -4.34 1.69 -11.21
N THR A 39 -3.46 1.96 -10.24
CA THR A 39 -3.18 1.05 -9.13
C THR A 39 -4.39 0.93 -8.22
N LEU A 40 -5.08 2.03 -7.91
CA LEU A 40 -6.33 1.99 -7.13
C LEU A 40 -7.39 1.13 -7.80
N LYS A 41 -7.53 1.23 -9.13
CA LYS A 41 -8.46 0.38 -9.89
C LYS A 41 -8.06 -1.09 -9.82
N ALA A 42 -6.77 -1.40 -10.02
CA ALA A 42 -6.28 -2.78 -9.96
C ALA A 42 -6.47 -3.42 -8.58
N MET A 43 -6.32 -2.66 -7.49
CA MET A 43 -6.63 -3.12 -6.13
C MET A 43 -8.11 -3.49 -5.97
N LYS A 44 -9.02 -2.63 -6.45
CA LYS A 44 -10.47 -2.90 -6.42
C LYS A 44 -10.85 -4.11 -7.27
N ASP A 45 -10.31 -4.20 -8.49
CA ASP A 45 -10.55 -5.35 -9.38
C ASP A 45 -10.07 -6.66 -8.72
N ALA A 46 -8.97 -6.62 -7.94
CA ALA A 46 -8.50 -7.76 -7.17
C ALA A 46 -9.43 -8.16 -6.02
N GLU A 47 -9.93 -7.18 -5.25
CA GLU A 47 -10.92 -7.40 -4.17
C GLU A 47 -12.25 -7.97 -4.72
N GLU A 48 -12.69 -7.49 -5.87
CA GLU A 48 -13.90 -7.98 -6.56
C GLU A 48 -13.69 -9.33 -7.28
N GLY A 49 -12.46 -9.87 -7.28
CA GLY A 49 -12.14 -11.15 -7.90
C GLY A 49 -12.03 -11.12 -9.42
N LYS A 50 -11.96 -9.94 -10.04
CA LYS A 50 -11.63 -9.72 -11.46
C LYS A 50 -10.14 -9.89 -11.71
N VAL A 51 -9.65 -11.09 -11.40
CA VAL A 51 -8.22 -11.45 -11.46
C VAL A 51 -7.98 -12.55 -12.47
N THR A 52 -6.80 -12.54 -13.09
CA THR A 52 -6.31 -13.68 -13.85
C THR A 52 -5.88 -14.78 -12.89
N ARG A 53 -6.68 -15.84 -12.79
CA ARG A 53 -6.36 -16.99 -11.93
C ARG A 53 -5.30 -17.86 -12.59
N ALA A 54 -4.31 -18.29 -11.82
CA ALA A 54 -3.33 -19.30 -12.21
C ALA A 54 -3.46 -20.53 -11.30
N LYS A 55 -3.30 -21.73 -11.88
CA LYS A 55 -3.41 -22.99 -11.13
C LYS A 55 -2.15 -23.30 -10.31
N ASN A 56 -1.00 -22.90 -10.83
CA ASN A 56 0.31 -23.10 -10.23
C ASN A 56 1.31 -22.05 -10.76
N VAL A 57 2.52 -22.07 -10.24
CA VAL A 57 3.57 -21.09 -10.58
C VAL A 57 3.95 -21.14 -12.06
N LYS A 58 3.97 -22.33 -12.67
CA LYS A 58 4.30 -22.48 -14.10
C LYS A 58 3.24 -21.84 -15.00
N ASP A 59 1.96 -22.10 -14.72
CA ASP A 59 0.81 -21.48 -15.43
C ASP A 59 0.77 -19.96 -15.23
N LEU A 60 1.21 -19.45 -14.07
CA LEU A 60 1.34 -18.00 -13.85
C LEU A 60 2.39 -17.38 -14.78
N ILE A 61 3.59 -17.98 -14.84
CA ILE A 61 4.70 -17.46 -15.67
C ILE A 61 4.32 -17.49 -17.16
N GLU A 62 3.66 -18.56 -17.63
CA GLU A 62 3.17 -18.66 -19.02
C GLU A 62 2.14 -17.58 -19.36
N LYS A 63 1.26 -17.20 -18.42
CA LYS A 63 0.27 -16.12 -18.61
C LYS A 63 0.85 -14.72 -18.57
N LEU A 64 1.95 -14.51 -17.83
CA LEU A 64 2.63 -13.22 -17.72
C LEU A 64 3.57 -12.94 -18.90
N ASN A 65 4.05 -13.98 -19.58
CA ASN A 65 4.94 -13.88 -20.74
C ASN A 65 4.19 -13.77 -22.09
N LYS A 66 2.86 -13.70 -22.08
CA LYS A 66 2.04 -13.39 -23.26
C LYS A 66 1.84 -11.90 -23.41
#